data_AF-A0A243S4T1-F1
#
_entry.id   AF-A0A243S4T1-F1
#
_cell.length_a   1.000
_cell.length_b   1.000
_cell.length_c   1.000
_cell.angle_alpha   90.00
_cell.angle_beta   90.00
_cell.angle_gamma   90.00
#
_symmetry.space_group_name_H-M   'P 1'
#
loop_
_entity.id
_entity.type
_entity.pdbx_description
1 polymer ?
#
loop_
_entity_poly.entity_id
_entity_poly.type
_entity_poly.pdbx_seq_one_letter_code
_entity_poly.pdbx_strand_id
1 'polypeptide(L)'
;MAVTGRKPKDGPKRNRVAAVHDWTTVVDQPYDGPRPTLPEARRVEWTDRELGRQSDMQPLQSITGQWWDRVASMPHCVLWSDADWQYAVTTALVADAVFAGDVRLAGELRQRERVLGTTLDARRDLRIRYVPAEDGDQDDEQPAARTAAAAAARPVTRLDERRRRLTADAP
;
A
#
# COMPACT_ATOMS: atom_id res chain seq x y z
N MET A 1 3.71 -11.88 -9.36
CA MET A 1 2.61 -12.68 -9.93
C MET A 1 1.50 -11.74 -10.36
N ALA A 2 0.99 -11.86 -11.59
CA ALA A 2 -0.12 -11.05 -12.08
C ALA A 2 -1.44 -11.57 -11.47
N VAL A 3 -2.28 -10.67 -10.94
CA VAL A 3 -3.64 -11.02 -10.53
C VAL A 3 -4.45 -11.35 -11.77
N THR A 4 -4.86 -12.60 -11.90
CA THR A 4 -5.80 -13.07 -12.93
C THR A 4 -7.23 -12.95 -12.41
N GLY A 5 -8.05 -12.17 -13.11
CA GLY A 5 -9.47 -11.95 -12.79
C GLY A 5 -10.13 -11.07 -13.85
N ARG A 6 -11.43 -11.27 -14.10
CA ARG A 6 -12.16 -10.51 -15.12
C ARG A 6 -12.34 -9.07 -14.65
N LYS A 7 -11.94 -8.10 -15.50
CA LYS A 7 -12.12 -6.65 -15.29
C LYS A 7 -13.58 -6.36 -14.87
N PRO A 8 -13.81 -5.56 -13.81
CA PRO A 8 -15.16 -5.10 -13.46
C PRO A 8 -15.82 -4.48 -14.69
N LYS A 9 -17.05 -4.90 -14.98
CA LYS A 9 -17.79 -4.43 -16.15
C LYS A 9 -18.37 -3.04 -15.83
N ASP A 10 -17.93 -2.01 -16.54
CA ASP A 10 -18.54 -0.68 -16.50
C ASP A 10 -19.82 -0.70 -17.35
N GLY A 11 -20.91 -1.11 -16.71
CA GLY A 11 -22.27 -1.03 -17.22
C GLY A 11 -23.23 -0.99 -16.03
N PRO A 12 -24.45 -0.46 -16.19
CA PRO A 12 -25.39 -0.36 -15.08
C PRO A 12 -25.64 -1.75 -14.50
N LYS A 13 -25.20 -1.93 -13.24
CA LYS A 13 -25.35 -3.18 -12.50
C LYS A 13 -26.84 -3.42 -12.27
N ARG A 14 -27.40 -4.39 -12.99
CA ARG A 14 -28.77 -4.85 -12.82
C ARG A 14 -28.88 -5.80 -11.62
N ASN A 15 -28.39 -5.37 -10.46
CA ASN A 15 -28.61 -6.08 -9.20
C ASN A 15 -29.94 -5.60 -8.62
N ARG A 16 -30.79 -6.54 -8.21
CA ARG A 16 -32.04 -6.23 -7.47
C ARG A 16 -31.78 -5.64 -6.08
N VAL A 17 -30.53 -5.69 -5.61
CA VAL A 17 -30.09 -5.17 -4.32
C VAL A 17 -29.12 -4.03 -4.57
N ALA A 18 -29.39 -2.86 -3.98
CA ALA A 18 -28.56 -1.67 -4.09
C ALA A 18 -27.13 -1.98 -3.58
N ALA A 19 -26.11 -1.40 -4.23
CA ALA A 19 -24.74 -1.52 -3.76
C ALA A 19 -24.60 -0.75 -2.44
N VAL A 20 -24.33 -1.45 -1.34
CA VAL A 20 -24.47 -0.92 0.03
C VAL A 20 -23.33 0.02 0.47
N HIS A 21 -22.20 0.10 -0.25
CA HIS A 21 -21.12 1.04 0.13
C HIS A 21 -20.54 1.77 -1.09
N ASP A 22 -20.48 3.09 -1.00
CA ASP A 22 -19.86 3.94 -2.00
C ASP A 22 -18.33 3.91 -1.89
N TRP A 23 -17.64 4.38 -2.93
CA TRP A 23 -16.20 4.59 -2.88
C TRP A 23 -15.86 5.77 -1.98
N THR A 24 -14.82 5.60 -1.16
CA THR A 24 -14.23 6.71 -0.40
C THR A 24 -13.12 7.34 -1.23
N THR A 25 -13.27 8.62 -1.55
CA THR A 25 -12.27 9.39 -2.27
C THR A 25 -11.32 10.07 -1.28
N VAL A 26 -10.03 9.90 -1.51
CA VAL A 26 -8.96 10.48 -0.68
C VAL A 26 -7.99 11.21 -1.60
N VAL A 27 -7.57 12.41 -1.24
CA VAL A 27 -6.56 13.18 -2.00
C VAL A 27 -5.21 12.46 -1.91
N ASP A 28 -4.50 12.30 -3.03
CA ASP A 28 -3.21 11.62 -3.13
C ASP A 28 -2.05 12.49 -2.59
N GLN A 29 -2.14 12.87 -1.33
CA GLN A 29 -1.10 13.60 -0.60
C GLN A 29 -0.63 12.78 0.60
N PRO A 30 0.67 12.80 0.93
CA PRO A 30 1.16 12.14 2.14
C PRO A 30 0.43 12.64 3.38
N TYR A 31 0.04 11.73 4.25
CA TYR A 31 -0.56 12.09 5.53
C TYR A 31 0.46 12.79 6.44
N ASP A 32 0.11 13.97 6.95
CA ASP A 32 0.94 14.83 7.81
C ASP A 32 0.34 15.07 9.21
N GLY A 33 -0.80 14.45 9.51
CA GLY A 33 -1.54 14.63 10.76
C GLY A 33 -0.93 13.88 11.96
N PRO A 34 -1.62 13.94 13.12
CA PRO A 34 -1.16 13.28 14.34
C PRO A 34 -1.09 11.76 14.18
N ARG A 35 0.07 11.20 14.47
CA ARG A 35 0.33 9.75 14.43
C ARG A 35 1.19 9.33 15.62
N PRO A 36 1.05 8.10 16.12
CA PRO A 36 1.88 7.62 17.21
C PRO A 36 3.35 7.49 16.78
N THR A 37 4.25 7.57 17.76
CA THR A 37 5.64 7.19 17.56
C THR A 37 5.79 5.68 17.59
N LEU A 38 6.63 5.15 16.70
CA LEU A 38 6.98 3.74 16.73
C LEU A 38 7.87 3.46 17.95
N PRO A 39 7.66 2.36 18.69
CA PRO A 39 8.58 1.95 19.75
C PRO A 39 10.00 1.75 19.22
N GLU A 40 11.02 2.05 20.02
CA GLU A 40 12.42 1.87 19.60
C GLU A 40 12.89 0.41 19.66
N ALA A 41 12.24 -0.39 20.50
CA ALA A 41 12.59 -1.79 20.76
C ALA A 41 11.36 -2.65 21.00
N ARG A 42 11.48 -3.95 20.75
CA ARG A 42 10.46 -4.96 21.07
C ARG A 42 11.01 -6.01 22.02
N ARG A 43 10.12 -6.62 22.80
CA ARG A 43 10.46 -7.81 23.58
C ARG A 43 10.54 -9.02 22.66
N VAL A 44 11.67 -9.72 22.69
CA VAL A 44 11.89 -11.01 22.02
C VAL A 44 11.93 -12.07 23.09
N GLU A 45 11.14 -13.13 22.91
CA GLU A 45 11.16 -14.30 23.78
C GLU A 45 11.77 -15.49 23.04
N TRP A 46 12.65 -16.23 23.71
CA TRP A 46 13.19 -17.50 23.20
C TRP A 46 13.29 -18.51 24.33
N THR A 47 13.40 -19.79 23.95
CA THR A 47 13.62 -20.88 24.92
C THR A 47 15.04 -21.36 24.78
N ASP A 48 15.82 -21.18 25.84
CA ASP A 48 17.12 -21.79 26.01
C ASP A 48 16.98 -23.18 26.65
N ARG A 49 17.85 -24.11 26.26
CA ARG A 49 17.78 -25.49 26.73
C ARG A 49 18.13 -25.64 28.21
N GLU A 50 19.02 -24.79 28.73
CA GLU A 50 19.50 -24.86 30.11
C GLU A 50 18.81 -23.81 30.99
N LEU A 51 18.62 -22.60 30.46
CA LEU A 51 18.10 -21.46 31.20
C LEU A 51 16.57 -21.28 31.09
N GLY A 52 15.88 -22.12 30.32
CA GLY A 52 14.43 -22.06 30.15
C GLY A 52 13.96 -20.87 29.29
N ARG A 53 12.77 -20.32 29.60
CA ARG A 53 12.23 -19.18 28.85
C ARG A 53 13.00 -17.91 29.19
N GLN A 54 13.51 -17.25 28.17
CA GLN A 54 14.26 -15.99 28.26
C GLN A 54 13.53 -14.91 27.46
N SER A 55 13.72 -13.66 27.88
CA SER A 55 13.18 -12.50 27.19
C SER A 55 14.14 -11.32 27.26
N ASP A 56 14.29 -10.60 26.15
CA ASP A 56 15.14 -9.41 26.09
C ASP A 56 14.51 -8.31 25.21
N MET A 57 14.87 -7.05 25.46
CA MET A 57 14.48 -5.91 24.64
C MET A 57 15.48 -5.72 23.51
N GLN A 58 15.02 -5.96 22.29
CA GLN A 58 15.83 -5.86 21.08
C GLN A 58 15.41 -4.64 20.27
N PRO A 59 16.36 -3.81 19.79
CA PRO A 59 16.03 -2.66 18.96
C PRO A 59 15.33 -3.10 17.67
N LEU A 60 14.41 -2.28 17.19
CA LEU A 60 13.76 -2.55 15.91
C LEU A 60 14.78 -2.47 14.77
N GLN A 61 14.55 -3.27 13.73
CA GLN A 61 15.33 -3.23 12.50
C GLN A 61 15.16 -1.88 11.80
N SER A 62 16.22 -1.37 11.19
CA SER A 62 16.18 -0.11 10.45
C SER A 62 15.17 -0.12 9.31
N ILE A 63 14.94 -1.29 8.69
CA ILE A 63 13.93 -1.49 7.65
C ILE A 63 12.49 -1.36 8.20
N THR A 64 12.27 -1.68 9.48
CA THR A 64 10.98 -1.50 10.15
C THR A 64 10.63 -0.02 10.26
N GLY A 65 11.59 0.83 10.63
CA GLY A 65 11.40 2.29 10.64
C GLY A 65 11.02 2.82 9.26
N GLN A 66 11.74 2.40 8.22
CA GLN A 66 11.41 2.79 6.83
C GLN A 66 10.05 2.26 6.37
N TRP A 67 9.65 1.07 6.81
CA TRP A 67 8.33 0.51 6.52
C TRP A 67 7.24 1.35 7.20
N TRP A 68 7.45 1.70 8.48
CA TRP A 68 6.54 2.54 9.26
C TRP A 68 6.34 3.91 8.62
N ASP A 69 7.43 4.57 8.21
CA ASP A 69 7.33 5.88 7.55
C ASP A 69 6.48 5.83 6.29
N ARG A 70 6.56 4.74 5.51
CA ARG A 70 5.74 4.56 4.29
C ARG A 70 4.28 4.29 4.62
N VAL A 71 3.99 3.46 5.63
CA VAL A 71 2.62 3.14 6.04
C VAL A 71 1.95 4.35 6.66
N ALA A 72 2.62 5.00 7.60
CA ALA A 72 2.09 6.11 8.37
C ALA A 72 2.09 7.46 7.61
N SER A 73 2.48 7.47 6.33
CA SER A 73 2.34 8.60 5.41
C SER A 73 1.36 8.30 4.26
N MET A 74 0.69 7.14 4.25
CA MET A 74 -0.27 6.84 3.20
C MET A 74 -1.44 7.85 3.25
N PRO A 75 -1.92 8.34 2.09
CA PRO A 75 -2.96 9.36 2.06
C PRO A 75 -4.23 9.02 2.85
N HIS A 76 -4.63 7.76 2.86
CA HIS A 76 -5.85 7.32 3.55
C HIS A 76 -5.72 7.19 5.07
N CYS A 77 -4.54 7.42 5.64
CA CYS A 77 -4.39 7.54 7.09
C CYS A 77 -5.21 8.71 7.66
N VAL A 78 -5.67 9.66 6.84
CA VAL A 78 -6.65 10.69 7.24
C VAL A 78 -7.98 10.10 7.74
N LEU A 79 -8.29 8.85 7.37
CA LEU A 79 -9.50 8.14 7.80
C LEU A 79 -9.29 7.33 9.09
N TRP A 80 -8.04 7.22 9.57
CA TRP A 80 -7.70 6.34 10.68
C TRP A 80 -8.06 6.98 12.03
N SER A 81 -8.68 6.15 12.87
CA SER A 81 -8.88 6.43 14.29
C SER A 81 -7.69 5.96 15.13
N ASP A 82 -7.70 6.25 16.43
CA ASP A 82 -6.70 5.75 17.38
C ASP A 82 -6.59 4.21 17.36
N ALA A 83 -7.71 3.51 17.12
CA ALA A 83 -7.72 2.05 17.03
C ALA A 83 -6.97 1.55 15.79
N ASP A 84 -7.10 2.24 14.66
CA ASP A 84 -6.39 1.91 13.43
C ASP A 84 -4.89 2.17 13.59
N TRP A 85 -4.52 3.28 14.25
CA TRP A 85 -3.13 3.57 14.60
C TRP A 85 -2.53 2.53 15.53
N GLN A 86 -3.25 2.11 16.58
CA GLN A 86 -2.83 1.03 17.46
C GLN A 86 -2.62 -0.28 16.67
N TYR A 87 -3.53 -0.59 15.76
CA TYR A 87 -3.40 -1.76 14.89
C TYR A 87 -2.17 -1.65 13.96
N ALA A 88 -1.89 -0.48 13.40
CA ALA A 88 -0.71 -0.22 12.58
C ALA A 88 0.59 -0.41 13.39
N VAL A 89 0.66 0.10 14.63
CA VAL A 89 1.82 -0.09 15.51
C VAL A 89 2.05 -1.57 15.82
N THR A 90 1.00 -2.32 16.19
CA THR A 90 1.18 -3.77 16.43
C THR A 90 1.59 -4.52 15.16
N THR A 91 1.15 -4.07 13.99
CA THR A 91 1.57 -4.62 12.70
C THR A 91 3.04 -4.32 12.42
N ALA A 92 3.55 -3.14 12.81
CA ALA A 92 4.97 -2.81 12.71
C ALA A 92 5.84 -3.77 13.55
N LEU A 93 5.37 -4.19 14.73
CA LEU A 93 6.09 -5.17 15.55
C LEU A 93 6.13 -6.56 14.92
N VAL A 94 5.05 -6.97 14.23
CA VAL A 94 5.02 -8.21 13.44
C VAL A 94 5.95 -8.08 12.23
N ALA A 95 5.95 -6.94 11.56
CA ALA A 95 6.86 -6.65 10.45
C ALA A 95 8.32 -6.77 10.89
N ASP A 96 8.66 -6.18 12.04
CA ASP A 96 9.99 -6.27 12.63
C ASP A 96 10.43 -7.71 12.88
N ALA A 97 9.55 -8.55 13.45
CA ALA A 97 9.85 -9.96 13.67
C ALA A 97 10.13 -10.70 12.37
N VAL A 98 9.37 -10.42 11.31
CA VAL A 98 9.61 -10.97 9.96
C VAL A 98 10.94 -10.47 9.39
N PHE A 99 11.24 -9.17 9.50
CA PHE A 99 12.49 -8.59 9.01
C PHE A 99 13.72 -9.07 9.78
N ALA A 100 13.55 -9.38 11.07
CA ALA A 100 14.56 -10.04 11.91
C ALA A 100 14.73 -11.54 11.60
N GLY A 101 13.95 -12.10 10.67
CA GLY A 101 14.11 -13.47 10.16
C GLY A 101 13.03 -14.46 10.57
N ASP A 102 12.02 -14.08 11.36
CA ASP A 102 10.90 -14.97 11.69
C ASP A 102 9.89 -15.05 10.53
N VAL A 103 10.26 -15.80 9.50
CA VAL A 103 9.46 -15.99 8.28
C VAL A 103 8.10 -16.66 8.53
N ARG A 104 7.87 -17.26 9.70
CA ARG A 104 6.59 -17.90 10.05
C ARG A 104 5.47 -16.86 10.13
N LEU A 105 5.80 -15.63 10.51
CA LEU A 105 4.87 -14.52 10.61
C LEU A 105 4.61 -13.81 9.28
N ALA A 106 5.30 -14.17 8.19
CA ALA A 106 5.14 -13.51 6.88
C ALA A 106 3.72 -13.68 6.28
N GLY A 107 3.01 -14.75 6.66
CA GLY A 107 1.60 -14.91 6.30
C GLY A 107 0.70 -13.90 7.00
N GLU A 108 0.91 -13.72 8.30
CA GLU A 108 0.17 -12.76 9.12
C GLU A 108 0.46 -11.32 8.69
N LEU A 109 1.73 -10.97 8.49
CA LEU A 109 2.12 -9.64 8.02
C LEU A 109 1.37 -9.25 6.74
N ARG A 110 1.32 -10.14 5.75
CA ARG A 110 0.59 -9.89 4.49
C ARG A 110 -0.91 -9.68 4.70
N GLN A 111 -1.53 -10.41 5.62
CA GLN A 111 -2.94 -10.22 5.94
C GLN A 111 -3.18 -8.86 6.60
N ARG A 112 -2.30 -8.48 7.54
CA ARG A 112 -2.38 -7.19 8.22
C ARG A 112 -2.14 -6.01 7.27
N GLU A 113 -1.16 -6.12 6.38
CA GLU A 113 -0.90 -5.15 5.31
C GLU A 113 -2.09 -4.98 4.35
N ARG A 114 -2.86 -6.06 4.10
CA ARG A 114 -4.10 -5.97 3.33
C ARG A 114 -5.17 -5.14 4.05
N VAL A 115 -5.28 -5.28 5.38
CA VAL A 115 -6.20 -4.48 6.20
C VAL A 115 -5.77 -3.00 6.21
N LEU A 116 -4.46 -2.74 6.26
CA LEU A 116 -3.90 -1.38 6.25
C LEU A 116 -3.92 -0.70 4.86
N GLY A 117 -4.41 -1.34 3.80
CA GLY A 117 -4.46 -0.69 2.48
C GLY A 117 -3.09 -0.40 1.85
N THR A 118 -2.05 -1.17 2.20
CA THR A 118 -0.68 -0.86 1.74
C THR A 118 -0.48 -1.00 0.24
N THR A 119 -1.27 -1.86 -0.40
CA THR A 119 -1.23 -2.11 -1.84
C THR A 119 -2.46 -1.55 -2.55
N LEU A 120 -2.36 -1.35 -3.87
CA LEU A 120 -3.50 -0.92 -4.69
C LEU A 120 -4.67 -1.91 -4.64
N ASP A 121 -4.38 -3.20 -4.55
CA ASP A 121 -5.39 -4.26 -4.43
C ASP A 121 -6.13 -4.16 -3.09
N ALA A 122 -5.37 -4.01 -2.00
CA ALA A 122 -5.91 -3.77 -0.67
C ALA A 122 -6.79 -2.51 -0.61
N ARG A 123 -6.36 -1.40 -1.22
CA ARG A 123 -7.18 -0.17 -1.28
C ARG A 123 -8.48 -0.37 -2.06
N ARG A 124 -8.46 -1.17 -3.14
CA ARG A 124 -9.69 -1.49 -3.89
C ARG A 124 -10.64 -2.32 -3.05
N ASP A 125 -10.14 -3.29 -2.29
CA ASP A 125 -10.95 -4.08 -1.35
C ASP A 125 -11.60 -3.18 -0.29
N LEU A 126 -10.86 -2.19 0.21
CA LEU A 126 -11.32 -1.16 1.15
C LEU A 126 -12.21 -0.08 0.49
N ARG A 127 -12.40 -0.13 -0.83
CA ARG A 127 -13.12 0.89 -1.63
C ARG A 127 -12.55 2.30 -1.49
N ILE A 128 -11.24 2.41 -1.34
CA ILE A 128 -10.51 3.68 -1.29
C ILE A 128 -9.96 4.00 -2.68
N ARG A 129 -10.19 5.23 -3.14
CA ARG A 129 -9.65 5.76 -4.39
C ARG A 129 -8.85 7.03 -4.10
N TYR A 130 -7.62 7.05 -4.60
CA TYR A 130 -6.82 8.26 -4.59
C TYR A 130 -7.20 9.16 -5.77
N VAL A 131 -7.33 10.46 -5.50
CA VAL A 131 -7.55 11.49 -6.51
C VAL A 131 -6.41 12.52 -6.44
N PRO A 132 -6.00 13.11 -7.57
CA PRO A 132 -5.04 14.20 -7.55
C PRO A 132 -5.52 15.33 -6.64
N ALA A 133 -4.58 16.06 -6.04
CA ALA A 133 -4.90 17.35 -5.45
C ALA A 133 -5.36 18.28 -6.58
N GLU A 134 -6.52 18.91 -6.41
CA GLU A 134 -6.91 20.00 -7.30
C GLU A 134 -6.03 21.20 -6.93
N ASP A 135 -5.16 21.61 -7.86
CA ASP A 135 -4.41 22.86 -7.72
C ASP A 135 -5.45 23.99 -7.71
N GLY A 136 -5.68 24.58 -6.53
CA GLY A 136 -6.56 25.75 -6.40
C GLY A 136 -5.93 26.94 -7.11
N ASP A 137 -6.26 27.08 -8.40
CA ASP A 137 -6.36 28.32 -9.20
C ASP A 137 -6.31 27.95 -10.70
N GLN A 138 -7.45 27.52 -11.27
CA GLN A 138 -7.79 27.81 -12.66
C GLN A 138 -9.30 28.05 -12.76
N ASP A 139 -9.62 29.31 -13.03
CA ASP A 139 -10.94 29.82 -13.34
C ASP A 139 -11.74 28.93 -14.31
N ASP A 140 -13.05 29.01 -14.20
CA ASP A 140 -14.06 28.47 -15.10
C ASP A 140 -13.72 28.60 -16.60
N GLU A 141 -13.11 27.59 -17.25
CA GLU A 141 -13.31 27.35 -18.70
C GLU A 141 -12.81 25.98 -19.23
N GLN A 142 -13.78 25.08 -19.44
CA GLN A 142 -13.97 24.21 -20.62
C GLN A 142 -13.04 22.98 -20.94
N PRO A 143 -13.62 21.82 -21.37
CA PRO A 143 -12.93 20.54 -21.47
C PRO A 143 -12.32 20.31 -22.87
N ALA A 144 -11.15 20.89 -23.14
CA ALA A 144 -10.41 20.63 -24.40
C ALA A 144 -8.92 20.27 -24.20
N ALA A 145 -8.34 20.54 -23.03
CA ALA A 145 -6.90 20.38 -22.81
C ALA A 145 -6.41 18.94 -22.55
N ARG A 146 -7.30 18.00 -22.19
CA ARG A 146 -6.91 16.59 -21.90
C ARG A 146 -6.44 15.79 -23.13
N THR A 147 -6.67 16.28 -24.34
CA THR A 147 -6.31 15.59 -25.58
C THR A 147 -4.88 15.91 -26.04
N ALA A 148 -4.30 17.03 -25.59
CA ALA A 148 -2.97 17.48 -26.03
C ALA A 148 -1.82 16.91 -25.19
N ALA A 149 -2.01 16.73 -23.88
CA ALA A 149 -0.95 16.22 -22.98
C ALA A 149 -0.60 14.74 -23.23
N ALA A 150 -1.51 13.95 -23.80
CA ALA A 150 -1.24 12.56 -24.19
C ALA A 150 -0.29 12.44 -25.40
N ALA A 151 -0.11 13.51 -26.18
CA ALA A 151 0.78 13.52 -27.35
C ALA A 151 2.25 13.81 -26.99
N ALA A 152 2.54 14.33 -25.79
CA ALA A 152 3.89 14.73 -25.38
C ALA A 152 4.66 13.66 -24.58
N ALA A 153 4.02 12.53 -24.24
CA ALA A 153 4.71 11.42 -23.58
C ALA A 153 5.60 10.68 -24.60
N ARG A 154 6.93 10.80 -24.41
CA ARG A 154 7.95 10.06 -25.17
C ARG A 154 7.53 8.58 -25.35
N PRO A 155 7.64 8.00 -26.56
CA PRO A 155 7.16 6.65 -26.79
C PRO A 155 8.04 5.67 -26.00
N VAL A 156 7.49 5.14 -24.92
CA VAL A 156 8.03 3.93 -24.28
C VAL A 156 7.92 2.83 -25.33
N THR A 157 9.05 2.44 -25.92
CA THR A 157 9.09 1.35 -26.88
C THR A 157 8.53 0.10 -26.20
N ARG A 158 7.52 -0.50 -26.82
CA ARG A 158 6.83 -1.65 -26.26
C ARG A 158 7.81 -2.81 -26.14
N LEU A 159 7.71 -3.53 -25.02
CA LEU A 159 8.64 -4.59 -24.64
C LEU A 159 8.74 -5.71 -25.70
N ASP A 160 7.67 -5.89 -26.48
CA ASP A 160 7.62 -6.82 -27.63
C ASP A 160 8.53 -6.41 -28.78
N GLU A 161 8.69 -5.11 -29.01
CA GLU A 161 9.57 -4.58 -30.05
C GLU A 161 11.05 -4.74 -29.66
N ARG A 162 11.37 -4.56 -28.37
CA ARG A 162 12.70 -4.83 -27.82
C ARG A 162 13.05 -6.33 -27.89
N ARG A 163 12.09 -7.21 -27.59
CA ARG A 163 12.28 -8.67 -27.69
C ARG A 163 12.53 -9.12 -29.12
N ARG A 164 11.77 -8.58 -30.09
CA ARG A 164 11.92 -8.90 -31.52
C ARG A 164 13.32 -8.57 -32.06
N ARG A 165 13.89 -7.43 -31.66
CA ARG A 165 15.26 -7.04 -32.06
C ARG A 165 16.32 -8.00 -31.49
N LEU A 166 16.18 -8.40 -30.23
CA LEU A 166 17.14 -9.29 -29.57
C LEU A 166 17.09 -10.74 -30.10
N THR A 167 15.95 -11.19 -30.62
CA THR A 167 15.82 -12.52 -31.25
C THR A 167 16.20 -12.53 -32.73
N ALA A 168 16.29 -11.37 -33.38
CA ALA A 168 16.66 -11.25 -34.79
C ALA A 168 18.19 -11.23 -35.02
N ASP A 169 18.96 -10.88 -33.97
CA ASP A 169 20.44 -10.85 -33.98
C ASP A 169 21.08 -12.09 -33.33
N ALA A 170 20.32 -13.18 -33.14
CA ALA A 170 20.89 -14.45 -32.72
C ALA A 170 21.40 -15.23 -33.96
N PRO A 171 22.67 -15.68 -34.00
CA PRO A 171 23.24 -16.42 -35.12
C PRO A 171 22.63 -17.82 -35.29
#